data_AF-I1J0H1-F1
#
_entry.id   AF-I1J0H1-F1
#
_cell.length_a   1.000
_cell.length_b   1.000
_cell.length_c   1.000
_cell.angle_alpha   90.00
_cell.angle_beta   90.00
_cell.angle_gamma   90.00
#
_symmetry.space_group_name_H-M   'P 1'
#
loop_
_entity.id
_entity.type
_entity.pdbx_description
1 polymer ?
#
loop_
_entity_poly.entity_id
_entity_poly.type
_entity_poly.pdbx_seq_one_letter_code
_entity_poly.pdbx_strand_id
1 'polypeptide(L)'
;MANPSAASRAEEITRPSKSLSKAAHRRAAAVSQKLAARGLCTFIWHKKLDRDLSRGLVPDIVSLRSERRRCLARRKEAAAVSSSSAAASRRTSPPPITTAFLARAEEDAKEAAFLLEQSRLRAETRFGHGRPKPIDLLVKSLDGTLRCALSAFRGASLEDLRELGKQIAEPAGLDRANGPFWEAAKVMCDAEIAKAAGTAASPWTAGGSGSLLYPVIVADVRRDVGCKSAEELDEMQATIAARLATGQAMVVEYWQEVLELIRVERARKFLEENYSTRDDAPPAFDGHDEEPESADDDGDGFADADEEESEAICPVAVPRTLTKPKYIARVRSGFEWNKYNRVHYDHDRPPPKTVKGYKFVVFYPGFTGTKAPEYTIHKDGDGESGETCIIRFHAGPPYEDIAFRIVNKEWEYSRKAGFRCTFDRGILHLNFHFKRFFYKR
;
A
#
# COMPACT_ATOMS: atom_id res chain seq x y z
N MET A 1 18.34 79.95 3.95
CA MET A 1 17.36 79.78 5.04
C MET A 1 16.74 78.40 4.92
N ALA A 2 17.09 77.47 5.80
CA ALA A 2 16.42 76.19 5.95
C ALA A 2 16.22 75.98 7.45
N ASN A 3 14.96 75.94 7.86
CA ASN A 3 14.52 75.73 9.24
C ASN A 3 14.48 74.21 9.52
N PRO A 4 15.11 73.69 10.58
CA PRO A 4 14.80 72.36 11.08
C PRO A 4 14.17 72.51 12.47
N SER A 5 12.84 72.37 12.58
CA SER A 5 12.23 71.81 13.79
C SER A 5 10.71 71.73 13.61
N ALA A 6 10.26 70.64 13.00
CA ALA A 6 8.93 70.11 13.25
C ALA A 6 9.11 68.63 13.60
N ALA A 7 9.83 68.38 14.69
CA ALA A 7 9.78 67.09 15.35
C ALA A 7 8.37 66.94 15.94
N SER A 8 7.53 66.21 15.22
CA SER A 8 6.31 65.58 15.73
C SER A 8 6.62 64.97 17.10
N ARG A 9 5.98 65.51 18.14
CA ARG A 9 6.06 65.02 19.52
C ARG A 9 5.37 63.66 19.56
N ALA A 10 6.12 62.61 19.21
CA ALA A 10 5.69 61.24 19.42
C ALA A 10 5.42 61.08 20.93
N GLU A 11 4.16 60.83 21.29
CA GLU A 11 3.78 60.48 22.66
C GLU A 11 4.67 59.33 23.14
N GLU A 12 5.48 59.63 24.13
CA GLU A 12 6.41 58.68 24.73
C GLU A 12 5.58 57.57 25.40
N ILE A 13 5.46 56.43 24.73
CA ILE A 13 4.72 55.25 25.22
C ILE A 13 5.42 54.77 26.49
N THR A 14 4.93 55.24 27.63
CA THR A 14 5.49 54.90 28.93
C THR A 14 5.14 53.43 29.21
N ARG A 15 6.16 52.61 29.50
CA ARG A 15 5.94 51.19 29.78
C ARG A 15 5.03 51.07 31.01
N PRO A 16 3.88 50.37 30.91
CA PRO A 16 2.96 50.22 32.02
C PRO A 16 3.68 49.46 33.13
N SER A 17 3.42 49.84 34.38
CA SER A 17 4.01 49.13 35.52
C SER A 17 3.74 47.63 35.42
N LYS A 18 4.76 46.81 35.67
CA LYS A 18 4.68 45.35 35.59
C LYS A 18 3.53 44.79 36.44
N SER A 19 3.16 45.47 37.53
CA SER A 19 2.03 45.09 38.38
C SER A 19 0.66 45.33 37.71
N LEU A 20 0.50 46.43 36.97
CA LEU A 20 -0.75 46.77 36.28
C LEU A 20 -1.03 45.83 35.10
N SER A 21 -0.02 45.54 34.28
CA SER A 21 -0.11 44.54 33.19
C SER A 21 -0.51 43.17 33.75
N LYS A 22 0.14 42.71 34.83
CA LYS A 22 -0.18 41.43 35.48
C LYS A 22 -1.61 41.40 36.03
N ALA A 23 -2.08 42.49 36.64
CA ALA A 23 -3.45 42.59 37.14
C ALA A 23 -4.50 42.55 36.01
N ALA A 24 -4.23 43.24 34.90
CA ALA A 24 -5.13 43.26 33.76
C ALA A 24 -5.20 41.92 33.02
N HIS A 25 -4.06 41.22 32.85
CA HIS A 25 -4.04 39.86 32.32
C HIS A 25 -4.84 38.89 33.18
N ARG A 26 -4.69 38.93 34.51
CA ARG A 26 -5.49 38.10 35.43
C ARG A 26 -6.98 38.39 35.31
N ARG A 27 -7.36 39.66 35.18
CA ARG A 27 -8.76 40.06 35.06
C ARG A 27 -9.38 39.69 33.71
N ALA A 28 -8.64 39.84 32.61
CA ALA A 28 -9.05 39.36 31.29
C ALA A 28 -9.21 37.83 31.25
N ALA A 29 -8.30 37.09 31.90
CA ALA A 29 -8.41 35.63 32.04
C ALA A 29 -9.67 35.23 32.84
N ALA A 30 -9.95 35.90 33.95
CA ALA A 30 -11.15 35.65 34.74
C ALA A 30 -12.45 35.98 33.97
N VAL A 31 -12.45 37.05 33.16
CA VAL A 31 -13.59 37.39 32.29
C VAL A 31 -13.78 36.33 31.21
N SER A 32 -12.68 35.86 30.59
CA SER A 32 -12.71 34.81 29.58
C SER A 32 -13.26 33.50 30.13
N GLN A 33 -12.81 33.07 31.31
CA GLN A 33 -13.31 31.87 31.98
C GLN A 33 -14.81 31.97 32.30
N LYS A 34 -15.28 33.13 32.77
CA LYS A 34 -16.71 33.38 33.04
C LYS A 34 -17.58 33.37 31.78
N LEU A 35 -17.03 33.76 30.63
CA LEU A 35 -17.73 33.72 29.35
C LEU A 35 -17.72 32.32 28.74
N ALA A 36 -16.62 31.58 28.89
CA ALA A 36 -16.51 30.19 28.49
C ALA A 36 -17.55 29.31 29.22
N ALA A 37 -17.76 29.52 30.52
CA ALA A 37 -18.82 28.87 31.30
C ALA A 37 -20.24 29.16 30.79
N ARG A 38 -20.43 30.18 29.95
CA ARG A 38 -21.71 30.55 29.30
C ARG A 38 -21.74 30.19 27.81
N GLY A 39 -20.79 29.36 27.35
CA GLY A 39 -20.69 28.95 25.95
C GLY A 39 -20.24 30.05 24.98
N LEU A 40 -19.56 31.09 25.49
CA LEU A 40 -19.00 32.17 24.69
C LEU A 40 -17.47 32.09 24.74
N CYS A 41 -16.82 31.88 23.60
CA CYS A 41 -15.37 31.87 23.51
C CYS A 41 -14.82 33.30 23.38
N THR A 42 -13.72 33.57 24.09
CA THR A 42 -12.98 34.83 24.01
C THR A 42 -11.49 34.53 23.90
N PHE A 43 -10.84 35.21 22.95
CA PHE A 43 -9.40 35.13 22.77
C PHE A 43 -8.73 36.36 23.41
N ILE A 44 -7.72 36.13 24.26
CA ILE A 44 -6.98 37.20 24.93
C ILE A 44 -5.68 37.47 24.18
N TRP A 45 -5.63 38.61 23.51
CA TRP A 45 -4.42 39.07 22.85
C TRP A 45 -3.54 39.88 23.81
N HIS A 46 -2.68 39.19 24.55
CA HIS A 46 -1.81 39.76 25.60
C HIS A 46 -1.00 40.97 25.11
N LYS A 47 -0.36 40.89 23.94
CA LYS A 47 0.39 42.02 23.35
C LYS A 47 -0.46 43.26 23.09
N LYS A 48 -1.72 43.09 22.66
CA LYS A 48 -2.65 44.21 22.46
C LYS A 48 -3.11 44.77 23.81
N LEU A 49 -3.36 43.91 24.79
CA LEU A 49 -3.75 44.31 26.12
C LEU A 49 -2.68 45.18 26.79
N ASP A 50 -1.41 44.77 26.70
CA ASP A 50 -0.28 45.56 27.20
C ASP A 50 -0.10 46.88 26.44
N ARG A 51 -0.29 46.86 25.11
CA ARG A 51 -0.23 48.07 24.27
C ARG A 51 -1.32 49.08 24.64
N ASP A 52 -2.55 48.62 24.85
CA ASP A 52 -3.69 49.48 25.18
C ASP A 52 -3.48 50.09 26.58
N LEU A 53 -2.98 49.31 27.55
CA LEU A 53 -2.55 49.82 28.86
C LEU A 53 -1.42 50.84 28.79
N SER A 54 -0.45 50.64 27.90
CA SER A 54 0.68 51.58 27.69
C SER A 54 0.21 52.93 27.14
N ARG A 55 -0.98 52.95 26.51
CA ARG A 55 -1.64 54.17 25.99
C ARG A 55 -2.65 54.76 26.98
N GLY A 56 -2.71 54.24 28.21
CA GLY A 56 -3.68 54.67 29.22
C GLY A 56 -5.12 54.25 28.95
N LEU A 57 -5.37 53.38 27.96
CA LEU A 57 -6.71 52.88 27.64
C LEU A 57 -7.03 51.67 28.52
N VAL A 58 -8.24 51.61 29.07
CA VAL A 58 -8.72 50.42 29.79
C VAL A 58 -9.22 49.40 28.75
N PRO A 59 -8.56 48.22 28.62
CA PRO A 59 -8.96 47.26 27.60
C PRO A 59 -10.33 46.66 27.90
N ASP A 60 -11.24 46.69 26.94
CA ASP A 60 -12.62 46.23 27.10
C ASP A 60 -12.75 44.78 27.59
N ILE A 61 -11.79 43.93 27.22
CA ILE A 61 -11.72 42.53 27.64
C ILE A 61 -11.60 42.34 29.16
N VAL A 62 -11.25 43.40 29.90
CA VAL A 62 -11.21 43.45 31.37
C VAL A 62 -12.62 43.63 31.97
N SER A 63 -13.59 44.08 31.16
CA SER A 63 -14.99 44.27 31.53
C SER A 63 -15.88 43.14 30.97
N LEU A 64 -16.42 42.33 31.89
CA LEU A 64 -17.31 41.20 31.56
C LEU A 64 -18.51 41.61 30.70
N ARG A 65 -19.10 42.80 30.97
CA ARG A 65 -20.29 43.28 30.25
C ARG A 65 -19.97 43.63 28.79
N SER A 66 -18.82 44.26 28.57
CA SER A 66 -18.41 44.71 27.23
C SER A 66 -17.94 43.54 26.36
N GLU A 67 -17.20 42.59 26.93
CA GLU A 67 -16.71 41.42 26.20
C GLU A 67 -17.86 40.44 25.88
N ARG A 68 -18.82 40.28 26.81
CA ARG A 68 -20.06 39.53 26.54
C ARG A 68 -20.81 40.08 25.32
N ARG A 69 -20.89 41.40 25.18
CA ARG A 69 -21.57 42.07 24.06
C ARG A 69 -20.89 41.72 22.72
N ARG A 70 -19.55 41.72 22.67
CA ARG A 70 -18.76 41.38 21.47
C ARG A 70 -18.91 39.93 21.06
N CYS A 71 -18.87 38.99 22.02
CA CYS A 71 -19.04 37.58 21.71
C CYS A 71 -20.43 37.29 21.13
N LEU A 72 -21.47 37.92 21.70
CA LEU A 72 -22.83 37.79 21.19
C LEU A 72 -22.98 38.40 19.79
N ALA A 73 -22.33 39.53 19.51
CA ALA A 73 -22.32 40.12 18.17
C ALA A 73 -21.64 39.20 17.14
N ARG A 74 -20.43 38.70 17.44
CA ARG A 74 -19.70 37.75 16.58
C ARG A 74 -20.50 36.48 16.30
N ARG A 75 -21.20 35.95 17.32
CA ARG A 75 -22.04 34.75 17.15
C ARG A 75 -23.26 35.01 16.26
N LYS A 76 -23.87 36.19 16.37
CA LYS A 76 -24.99 36.60 15.49
C LYS A 76 -24.55 36.74 14.04
N GLU A 77 -23.39 37.34 13.80
CA GLU A 77 -22.82 37.50 12.46
C GLU A 77 -22.48 36.15 11.82
N ALA A 78 -21.82 35.25 12.56
CA ALA A 78 -21.54 33.89 12.10
C ALA A 78 -22.82 33.10 11.77
N ALA A 79 -23.86 33.23 12.60
CA ALA A 79 -25.15 32.60 12.35
C ALA A 79 -25.84 33.17 11.09
N ALA A 80 -25.72 34.47 10.84
CA ALA A 80 -26.25 35.11 9.63
C ALA A 80 -25.54 34.59 8.37
N VAL A 81 -24.21 34.54 8.37
CA VAL A 81 -23.41 34.00 7.24
C VAL A 81 -23.75 32.54 6.97
N SER A 82 -23.83 31.71 8.03
CA SER A 82 -24.21 30.30 7.90
C SER A 82 -25.63 30.13 7.37
N SER A 83 -26.57 30.98 7.77
CA SER A 83 -27.96 30.93 7.30
C SER A 83 -28.07 31.38 5.83
N SER A 84 -27.33 32.41 5.42
CA SER A 84 -27.25 32.84 4.03
C SER A 84 -26.62 31.78 3.12
N SER A 85 -25.55 31.10 3.58
CA SER A 85 -24.95 29.97 2.86
C SER A 85 -25.91 28.79 2.72
N ALA A 86 -26.61 28.42 3.80
CA ALA A 86 -27.61 27.35 3.77
C ALA A 86 -28.84 27.70 2.89
N ALA A 87 -29.21 28.98 2.80
CA ALA A 87 -30.26 29.45 1.90
C ALA A 87 -29.83 29.46 0.43
N ALA A 88 -28.54 29.76 0.16
CA ALA A 88 -27.97 29.67 -1.18
C ALA A 88 -27.92 28.22 -1.69
N SER A 89 -27.52 27.25 -0.84
CA SER A 89 -27.53 25.82 -1.19
C SER A 89 -28.93 25.24 -1.42
N ARG A 90 -29.98 25.80 -0.80
CA ARG A 90 -31.36 25.33 -1.02
C ARG A 90 -32.00 25.91 -2.27
N ARG A 91 -31.43 26.97 -2.86
CA ARG A 91 -32.00 27.70 -4.00
C ARG A 91 -31.44 27.31 -5.36
N THR A 92 -30.56 26.32 -5.45
CA THR A 92 -29.92 25.95 -6.71
C THR A 92 -30.70 24.82 -7.39
N SER A 93 -31.50 25.16 -8.41
CA SER A 93 -31.63 24.25 -9.56
C SER A 93 -30.24 23.99 -10.12
N PRO A 94 -29.91 22.80 -10.65
CA PRO A 94 -28.60 22.57 -11.23
C PRO A 94 -28.31 23.67 -12.27
N PRO A 95 -27.11 24.28 -12.25
CA PRO A 95 -26.77 25.30 -13.23
C PRO A 95 -26.91 24.71 -14.63
N PRO A 96 -27.31 25.51 -15.65
CA PRO A 96 -27.34 25.02 -17.02
C PRO A 96 -25.97 24.44 -17.38
N ILE A 97 -25.96 23.29 -18.06
CA ILE A 97 -24.74 22.67 -18.55
C ILE A 97 -24.09 23.65 -19.52
N THR A 98 -23.06 24.37 -19.05
CA THR A 98 -22.34 25.34 -19.85
C THR A 98 -21.31 24.63 -20.73
N THR A 99 -20.87 25.30 -21.80
CA THR A 99 -19.75 24.83 -22.61
C THR A 99 -18.49 24.57 -21.77
N ALA A 100 -18.27 25.34 -20.71
CA ALA A 100 -17.18 25.12 -19.76
C ALA A 100 -17.33 23.82 -18.95
N PHE A 101 -18.56 23.44 -18.56
CA PHE A 101 -18.80 22.17 -17.87
C PHE A 101 -18.54 20.97 -18.79
N LEU A 102 -18.98 21.06 -20.04
CA LEU A 102 -18.72 20.02 -21.04
C LEU A 102 -17.23 19.90 -21.37
N ALA A 103 -16.53 21.03 -21.56
CA ALA A 103 -15.09 21.06 -21.79
C ALA A 103 -14.31 20.47 -20.60
N ARG A 104 -14.76 20.76 -19.37
CA ARG A 104 -14.17 20.16 -18.17
C ARG A 104 -14.41 18.67 -18.08
N ALA A 105 -15.63 18.21 -18.38
CA ALA A 105 -15.93 16.78 -18.42
C ALA A 105 -15.12 16.04 -19.49
N GLU A 106 -14.87 16.68 -20.64
CA GLU A 106 -14.02 16.13 -21.69
C GLU A 106 -12.54 16.06 -21.26
N GLU A 107 -12.05 17.10 -20.56
CA GLU A 107 -10.72 17.11 -19.96
C GLU A 107 -10.57 16.00 -18.90
N ASP A 108 -11.53 15.89 -17.99
CA ASP A 108 -11.56 14.85 -16.95
C ASP A 108 -11.62 13.44 -17.59
N ALA A 109 -12.32 13.26 -18.72
CA ALA A 109 -12.36 12.01 -19.47
C ALA A 109 -11.01 11.68 -20.15
N LYS A 110 -10.31 12.69 -20.68
CA LYS A 110 -8.96 12.53 -21.23
C LYS A 110 -7.95 12.18 -20.14
N GLU A 111 -8.04 12.81 -18.98
CA GLU A 111 -7.24 12.47 -17.81
C GLU A 111 -7.50 11.02 -17.35
N ALA A 112 -8.76 10.60 -17.29
CA ALA A 112 -9.15 9.23 -16.96
C ALA A 112 -8.56 8.20 -17.92
N ALA A 113 -8.68 8.45 -19.24
CA ALA A 113 -8.11 7.59 -20.27
C ALA A 113 -6.57 7.50 -20.16
N PHE A 114 -5.92 8.64 -19.88
CA PHE A 114 -4.47 8.67 -19.67
C PHE A 114 -4.03 7.87 -18.44
N LEU A 115 -4.77 7.92 -17.34
CA LEU A 115 -4.47 7.14 -16.13
C LEU A 115 -4.62 5.64 -16.37
N LEU A 116 -5.65 5.22 -17.11
CA LEU A 116 -5.84 3.83 -17.53
C LEU A 116 -4.67 3.35 -18.40
N GLU A 117 -4.26 4.15 -19.39
CA GLU A 117 -3.12 3.81 -20.25
C GLU A 117 -1.80 3.75 -19.47
N GLN A 118 -1.57 4.68 -18.52
CA GLN A 118 -0.42 4.58 -17.63
C GLN A 118 -0.45 3.32 -16.78
N SER A 119 -1.62 2.90 -16.29
CA SER A 119 -1.75 1.66 -15.51
C SER A 119 -1.38 0.43 -16.35
N ARG A 120 -1.80 0.42 -17.62
CA ARG A 120 -1.51 -0.62 -18.61
C ARG A 120 -0.01 -0.74 -18.91
N LEU A 121 0.64 0.39 -19.19
CA LEU A 121 2.08 0.45 -19.45
C LEU A 121 2.91 0.01 -18.23
N ARG A 122 2.46 0.39 -17.02
CA ARG A 122 3.11 -0.07 -15.78
C ARG A 122 2.92 -1.57 -15.56
N ALA A 123 1.75 -2.12 -15.88
CA ALA A 123 1.50 -3.56 -15.83
C ALA A 123 2.44 -4.28 -16.79
N GLU A 124 2.52 -3.85 -18.05
CA GLU A 124 3.40 -4.41 -19.07
C GLU A 124 4.88 -4.42 -18.65
N THR A 125 5.37 -3.31 -18.12
CA THR A 125 6.75 -3.23 -17.59
C THR A 125 6.97 -4.23 -16.45
N ARG A 126 6.00 -4.41 -15.55
CA ARG A 126 6.10 -5.36 -14.42
C ARG A 126 6.06 -6.81 -14.87
N PHE A 127 5.27 -7.13 -15.90
CA PHE A 127 5.29 -8.44 -16.54
C PHE A 127 6.64 -8.71 -17.20
N GLY A 128 7.19 -7.75 -17.96
CA GLY A 128 8.52 -7.88 -18.58
C GLY A 128 9.66 -8.08 -17.57
N HIS A 129 9.50 -7.59 -16.34
CA HIS A 129 10.46 -7.83 -15.24
C HIS A 129 10.14 -9.05 -14.37
N GLY A 130 9.16 -9.88 -14.74
CA GLY A 130 8.80 -11.10 -14.02
C GLY A 130 8.21 -10.85 -12.62
N ARG A 131 7.65 -9.67 -12.35
CA ARG A 131 7.04 -9.31 -11.06
C ARG A 131 5.65 -8.70 -11.22
N PRO A 132 4.69 -9.43 -11.80
CA PRO A 132 3.33 -8.93 -11.92
C PRO A 132 2.69 -8.76 -10.54
N LYS A 133 1.91 -7.68 -10.38
CA LYS A 133 0.99 -7.55 -9.26
C LYS A 133 -0.35 -8.21 -9.60
N PRO A 134 -1.17 -8.55 -8.59
CA PRO A 134 -2.53 -9.05 -8.82
C PRO A 134 -3.40 -8.15 -9.71
N ILE A 135 -3.29 -6.82 -9.58
CA ILE A 135 -4.02 -5.86 -10.44
C ILE A 135 -3.59 -5.97 -11.91
N ASP A 136 -2.32 -6.32 -12.18
CA ASP A 136 -1.79 -6.39 -13.53
C ASP A 136 -2.39 -7.59 -14.28
N LEU A 137 -2.68 -8.69 -13.57
CA LEU A 137 -3.41 -9.84 -14.12
C LEU A 137 -4.83 -9.47 -14.54
N LEU A 138 -5.52 -8.64 -13.75
CA LEU A 138 -6.86 -8.14 -14.10
C LEU A 138 -6.82 -7.22 -15.31
N VAL A 139 -5.91 -6.25 -15.34
CA VAL A 139 -5.75 -5.32 -16.46
C VAL A 139 -5.41 -6.06 -17.75
N LYS A 140 -4.44 -6.98 -17.71
CA LYS A 140 -4.05 -7.78 -18.89
C LYS A 140 -5.14 -8.76 -19.33
N SER A 141 -5.96 -9.26 -18.40
CA SER A 141 -7.11 -10.09 -18.74
C SER A 141 -8.22 -9.29 -19.41
N LEU A 142 -8.44 -8.05 -18.95
CA LEU A 142 -9.39 -7.13 -19.57
C LEU A 142 -8.96 -6.73 -20.99
N ASP A 143 -7.67 -6.52 -21.21
CA ASP A 143 -7.09 -6.27 -22.54
C ASP A 143 -7.17 -7.48 -23.48
N GLY A 144 -7.57 -8.65 -22.99
CA GLY A 144 -7.61 -9.92 -23.74
C GLY A 144 -6.23 -10.56 -23.95
N THR A 145 -5.16 -9.95 -23.43
CA THR A 145 -3.79 -10.48 -23.55
C THR A 145 -3.54 -11.70 -22.67
N LEU A 146 -4.27 -11.84 -21.57
CA LEU A 146 -4.26 -13.00 -20.70
C LEU A 146 -5.69 -13.49 -20.46
N ARG A 147 -5.84 -14.74 -20.05
CA ARG A 147 -7.12 -15.30 -19.59
C ARG A 147 -6.95 -15.93 -18.21
N CYS A 148 -6.61 -15.10 -17.23
CA CYS A 148 -6.30 -15.55 -15.88
C CYS A 148 -6.83 -14.60 -14.81
N ALA A 149 -7.96 -13.93 -15.04
CA ALA A 149 -8.49 -12.92 -14.10
C ALA A 149 -8.70 -13.50 -12.69
N LEU A 150 -9.14 -14.76 -12.58
CA LEU A 150 -9.34 -15.43 -11.30
C LEU A 150 -8.03 -15.72 -10.54
N SER A 151 -6.90 -15.86 -11.25
CA SER A 151 -5.59 -16.07 -10.62
C SER A 151 -5.15 -14.89 -9.75
N ALA A 152 -5.65 -13.68 -10.02
CA ALA A 152 -5.37 -12.48 -9.23
C ALA A 152 -5.79 -12.62 -7.75
N PHE A 153 -6.79 -13.47 -7.47
CA PHE A 153 -7.34 -13.65 -6.13
C PHE A 153 -6.81 -14.91 -5.42
N ARG A 154 -6.12 -15.81 -6.13
CA ARG A 154 -5.66 -17.09 -5.56
C ARG A 154 -4.41 -16.90 -4.70
N GLY A 155 -4.47 -17.35 -3.44
CA GLY A 155 -3.31 -17.44 -2.56
C GLY A 155 -2.68 -16.10 -2.13
N ALA A 156 -3.36 -14.97 -2.39
CA ALA A 156 -2.92 -13.66 -1.94
C ALA A 156 -3.11 -13.50 -0.42
N SER A 157 -2.22 -12.72 0.21
CA SER A 157 -2.37 -12.41 1.64
C SER A 157 -3.54 -11.45 1.89
N LEU A 158 -4.05 -11.42 3.12
CA LEU A 158 -5.12 -10.48 3.51
C LEU A 158 -4.73 -9.01 3.26
N GLU A 159 -3.46 -8.66 3.46
CA GLU A 159 -2.95 -7.31 3.19
C GLU A 159 -2.92 -7.02 1.69
N ASP A 160 -2.46 -7.98 0.89
CA ASP A 160 -2.40 -7.84 -0.57
C ASP A 160 -3.80 -7.74 -1.18
N LEU A 161 -4.78 -8.51 -0.68
CA LEU A 161 -6.18 -8.44 -1.13
C LEU A 161 -6.83 -7.09 -0.80
N ARG A 162 -6.58 -6.54 0.39
CA ARG A 162 -7.09 -5.20 0.75
C ARG A 162 -6.48 -4.11 -0.13
N GLU A 163 -5.21 -4.26 -0.48
CA GLU A 163 -4.53 -3.34 -1.37
C GLU A 163 -5.03 -3.49 -2.82
N LEU A 164 -5.27 -4.73 -3.27
CA LEU A 164 -5.91 -5.02 -4.56
C LEU A 164 -7.29 -4.38 -4.65
N GLY A 165 -8.11 -4.46 -3.59
CA GLY A 165 -9.43 -3.83 -3.56
C GLY A 165 -9.38 -2.31 -3.76
N LYS A 166 -8.37 -1.63 -3.19
CA LYS A 166 -8.14 -0.19 -3.45
C LYS A 166 -7.71 0.06 -4.89
N GLN A 167 -6.83 -0.80 -5.42
CA GLN A 167 -6.33 -0.69 -6.78
C GLN A 167 -7.38 -1.03 -7.84
N ILE A 168 -8.43 -1.80 -7.51
CA ILE A 168 -9.59 -2.04 -8.36
C ILE A 168 -10.56 -0.84 -8.35
N ALA A 169 -10.67 -0.14 -7.21
CA ALA A 169 -11.61 0.98 -7.08
C ALA A 169 -11.26 2.18 -7.99
N GLU A 170 -9.98 2.40 -8.26
CA GLU A 170 -9.50 3.46 -9.17
C GLU A 170 -9.97 3.21 -10.62
N PRO A 171 -9.61 2.10 -11.29
CA PRO A 171 -10.08 1.82 -12.65
C PRO A 171 -11.60 1.61 -12.70
N ALA A 172 -12.24 1.05 -11.67
CA ALA A 172 -13.71 0.92 -11.64
C ALA A 172 -14.45 2.27 -11.72
N GLY A 173 -13.85 3.35 -11.21
CA GLY A 173 -14.42 4.70 -11.29
C GLY A 173 -14.19 5.39 -12.64
N LEU A 174 -13.12 4.99 -13.36
CA LEU A 174 -12.67 5.61 -14.60
C LEU A 174 -13.20 4.87 -15.84
N ASP A 175 -13.19 3.55 -15.81
CA ASP A 175 -13.57 2.66 -16.90
C ASP A 175 -15.03 2.21 -16.79
N ARG A 176 -15.92 3.11 -17.21
CA ARG A 176 -17.36 2.82 -17.23
C ARG A 176 -17.75 1.81 -18.31
N ALA A 177 -16.94 1.64 -19.36
CA ALA A 177 -17.22 0.72 -20.45
C ALA A 177 -17.13 -0.73 -19.97
N ASN A 178 -16.14 -1.04 -19.13
CA ASN A 178 -15.95 -2.36 -18.55
C ASN A 178 -16.50 -2.49 -17.12
N GLY A 179 -17.54 -1.73 -16.80
CA GLY A 179 -18.18 -1.73 -15.47
C GLY A 179 -18.50 -3.13 -14.91
N PRO A 180 -19.13 -4.05 -15.67
CA PRO A 180 -19.43 -5.40 -15.19
C PRO A 180 -18.20 -6.21 -14.78
N PHE A 181 -17.07 -6.03 -15.48
CA PHE A 181 -15.81 -6.68 -15.13
C PHE A 181 -15.26 -6.18 -13.80
N TRP A 182 -15.21 -4.86 -13.62
CA TRP A 182 -14.69 -4.27 -12.39
C TRP A 182 -15.60 -4.53 -11.18
N GLU A 183 -16.91 -4.59 -11.39
CA GLU A 183 -17.86 -5.01 -10.36
C GLU A 183 -17.64 -6.46 -9.95
N ALA A 184 -17.54 -7.38 -10.91
CA ALA A 184 -17.27 -8.80 -10.62
C ALA A 184 -15.91 -8.99 -9.92
N ALA A 185 -14.86 -8.30 -10.38
CA ALA A 185 -13.54 -8.33 -9.76
C ALA A 185 -13.56 -7.81 -8.31
N LYS A 186 -14.34 -6.75 -8.04
CA LYS A 186 -14.51 -6.22 -6.69
C LYS A 186 -15.24 -7.21 -5.78
N VAL A 187 -16.34 -7.81 -6.25
CA VAL A 187 -17.09 -8.83 -5.49
C VAL A 187 -16.20 -10.01 -5.13
N MET A 188 -15.39 -10.49 -6.08
CA MET A 188 -14.42 -11.56 -5.82
C MET A 188 -13.34 -11.16 -4.80
N CYS A 189 -12.83 -9.94 -4.91
CA CYS A 189 -11.85 -9.40 -3.96
C CYS A 189 -12.44 -9.33 -2.54
N ASP A 190 -13.63 -8.78 -2.38
CA ASP A 190 -14.31 -8.65 -1.10
C ASP A 190 -14.62 -10.02 -0.48
N ALA A 191 -15.02 -11.00 -1.30
CA ALA A 191 -15.26 -12.37 -0.87
C ALA A 191 -13.99 -13.08 -0.37
N GLU A 192 -12.88 -12.95 -1.09
CA GLU A 192 -11.59 -13.53 -0.66
C GLU A 192 -11.02 -12.79 0.56
N ILE A 193 -11.25 -11.47 0.71
CA ILE A 193 -10.92 -10.75 1.95
C ILE A 193 -11.72 -11.32 3.13
N ALA A 194 -13.03 -11.50 2.97
CA ALA A 194 -13.89 -12.05 4.02
C ALA A 194 -13.43 -13.46 4.44
N LYS A 195 -13.03 -14.27 3.46
CA LYS A 195 -12.46 -15.61 3.64
C LYS A 195 -11.10 -15.59 4.33
N ALA A 196 -10.17 -14.76 3.89
CA ALA A 196 -8.82 -14.65 4.46
C ALA A 196 -8.80 -14.01 5.85
N ALA A 197 -9.75 -13.13 6.15
CA ALA A 197 -9.85 -12.48 7.46
C ALA A 197 -10.37 -13.43 8.55
N GLY A 198 -10.85 -14.63 8.20
CA GLY A 198 -11.49 -15.55 9.15
C GLY A 198 -12.63 -14.91 9.91
N THR A 199 -13.20 -13.83 9.36
CA THR A 199 -14.19 -13.03 10.08
C THR A 199 -15.43 -13.90 10.21
N ALA A 200 -15.91 -14.08 11.45
CA ALA A 200 -17.17 -14.73 11.77
C ALA A 200 -18.41 -14.12 11.07
N ALA A 201 -18.21 -13.12 10.21
CA ALA A 201 -19.21 -12.46 9.38
C ALA A 201 -19.50 -13.20 8.06
N SER A 202 -18.68 -14.18 7.63
CA SER A 202 -19.04 -15.05 6.49
C SER A 202 -19.34 -16.46 7.00
N PRO A 203 -20.63 -16.85 7.10
CA PRO A 203 -21.08 -18.16 7.58
C PRO A 203 -20.58 -19.33 6.71
N TRP A 204 -20.04 -18.99 5.54
CA TRP A 204 -19.57 -19.94 4.56
C TRP A 204 -18.09 -20.33 4.74
N THR A 205 -17.35 -19.73 5.67
CA THR A 205 -15.93 -20.04 5.92
C THR A 205 -15.77 -21.17 6.94
N ALA A 206 -14.98 -22.19 6.58
CA ALA A 206 -14.74 -23.35 7.45
C ALA A 206 -14.02 -22.91 8.74
N GLY A 207 -14.71 -23.00 9.88
CA GLY A 207 -14.16 -22.70 11.21
C GLY A 207 -14.78 -21.51 11.94
N GLY A 208 -15.79 -20.83 11.38
CA GLY A 208 -16.48 -19.72 12.04
C GLY A 208 -17.48 -20.18 13.10
N SER A 209 -17.20 -19.95 14.39
CA SER A 209 -18.09 -20.21 15.54
C SER A 209 -19.40 -19.37 15.55
N GLY A 210 -19.68 -18.59 14.50
CA GLY A 210 -20.80 -17.64 14.43
C GLY A 210 -21.85 -17.94 13.35
N SER A 211 -21.74 -19.05 12.61
CA SER A 211 -22.78 -19.44 11.64
C SER A 211 -23.94 -20.15 12.36
N LEU A 212 -25.16 -19.66 12.15
CA LEU A 212 -26.40 -20.31 12.62
C LEU A 212 -26.72 -21.60 11.83
N LEU A 213 -25.87 -22.00 10.88
CA LEU A 213 -26.09 -23.12 9.97
C LEU A 213 -25.14 -24.27 10.26
N TYR A 214 -25.66 -25.49 10.13
CA TYR A 214 -24.84 -26.69 10.23
C TYR A 214 -23.83 -26.72 9.07
N PRO A 215 -22.53 -26.98 9.34
CA PRO A 215 -21.47 -27.03 8.31
C PRO A 215 -21.78 -27.95 7.12
N VAL A 216 -22.57 -29.01 7.34
CA VAL A 216 -23.02 -29.94 6.29
C VAL A 216 -23.96 -29.26 5.30
N ILE A 217 -24.96 -28.51 5.80
CA ILE A 217 -25.92 -27.76 4.97
C ILE A 217 -25.19 -26.68 4.16
N VAL A 218 -24.22 -26.01 4.79
CA VAL A 218 -23.37 -24.99 4.15
C VAL A 218 -22.54 -25.59 3.00
N ALA A 219 -22.00 -26.80 3.17
CA ALA A 219 -21.25 -27.49 2.12
C ALA A 219 -22.15 -27.94 0.96
N ASP A 220 -23.33 -28.48 1.26
CA ASP A 220 -24.30 -28.91 0.25
C ASP A 220 -24.81 -27.73 -0.58
N VAL A 221 -25.22 -26.62 0.06
CA VAL A 221 -25.68 -25.43 -0.65
C VAL A 221 -24.57 -24.82 -1.51
N ARG A 222 -23.32 -24.83 -1.05
CA ARG A 222 -22.17 -24.37 -1.86
C ARG A 222 -21.96 -25.20 -3.11
N ARG A 223 -22.03 -26.52 -2.98
CA ARG A 223 -21.94 -27.43 -4.13
C ARG A 223 -23.09 -27.17 -5.09
N ASP A 224 -24.31 -27.08 -4.57
CA ASP A 224 -25.51 -26.90 -5.38
C ASP A 224 -25.51 -25.54 -6.10
N VAL A 225 -25.03 -24.47 -5.47
CA VAL A 225 -24.88 -23.14 -6.09
C VAL A 225 -23.71 -23.13 -7.09
N GLY A 226 -22.56 -23.73 -6.74
CA GLY A 226 -21.36 -23.73 -7.59
C GLY A 226 -21.47 -24.57 -8.87
N CYS A 227 -22.34 -25.59 -8.86
CA CYS A 227 -22.59 -26.44 -10.03
C CYS A 227 -23.56 -25.83 -11.06
N LYS A 228 -24.27 -24.75 -10.72
CA LYS A 228 -25.27 -24.14 -11.60
C LYS A 228 -24.66 -23.19 -12.63
N SER A 229 -25.37 -23.00 -13.74
CA SER A 229 -25.00 -22.02 -14.78
C SER A 229 -25.31 -20.58 -14.32
N ALA A 230 -24.74 -19.58 -15.00
CA ALA A 230 -25.02 -18.18 -14.69
C ALA A 230 -26.52 -17.82 -14.82
N GLU A 231 -27.21 -18.42 -15.79
CA GLU A 231 -28.65 -18.23 -16.01
C GLU A 231 -29.49 -18.89 -14.90
N GLU A 232 -29.14 -20.11 -14.49
CA GLU A 232 -29.80 -20.82 -13.39
C GLU A 232 -29.58 -20.12 -12.04
N LEU A 233 -28.43 -19.47 -11.84
CA LEU A 233 -28.16 -18.63 -10.68
C LEU A 233 -29.08 -17.41 -10.63
N ASP A 234 -29.38 -16.79 -11.78
CA ASP A 234 -30.29 -15.65 -11.87
C ASP A 234 -31.74 -16.07 -11.57
N GLU A 235 -32.19 -17.23 -12.06
CA GLU A 235 -33.49 -17.80 -11.72
C GLU A 235 -33.60 -18.14 -10.23
N MET A 236 -32.55 -18.73 -9.65
CA MET A 236 -32.49 -19.03 -8.23
C MET A 236 -32.49 -17.75 -7.39
N GLN A 237 -31.76 -16.70 -7.81
CA GLN A 237 -31.78 -15.38 -7.16
C GLN A 237 -33.20 -14.78 -7.18
N ALA A 238 -33.88 -14.81 -8.33
CA ALA A 238 -35.24 -14.30 -8.48
C ALA A 238 -36.24 -15.06 -7.59
N THR A 239 -36.12 -16.38 -7.54
CA THR A 239 -36.97 -17.25 -6.71
C THR A 239 -36.81 -16.95 -5.22
N ILE A 240 -35.56 -16.82 -4.75
CA ILE A 240 -35.27 -16.50 -3.35
C ILE A 240 -35.72 -15.08 -3.00
N ALA A 241 -35.48 -14.10 -3.89
CA ALA A 241 -35.92 -12.72 -3.69
C ALA A 241 -37.45 -12.61 -3.61
N ALA A 242 -38.18 -13.32 -4.47
CA ALA A 242 -39.64 -13.39 -4.40
C ALA A 242 -40.12 -13.99 -3.08
N ARG A 243 -39.50 -15.08 -2.62
CA ARG A 243 -39.82 -15.72 -1.33
C ARG A 243 -39.57 -14.82 -0.11
N LEU A 244 -38.51 -14.01 -0.17
CA LEU A 244 -38.23 -13.00 0.86
C LEU A 244 -39.26 -11.87 0.84
N ALA A 245 -39.67 -11.42 -0.35
CA ALA A 245 -40.68 -10.37 -0.51
C ALA A 245 -42.07 -10.80 -0.04
N THR A 246 -42.45 -12.07 -0.23
CA THR A 246 -43.74 -12.61 0.25
C THR A 246 -43.77 -12.93 1.75
N GLY A 247 -42.66 -12.78 2.46
CA GLY A 247 -42.56 -13.13 3.89
C GLY A 247 -42.67 -14.63 4.18
N GLN A 248 -42.56 -15.49 3.16
CA GLN A 248 -42.63 -16.95 3.29
C GLN A 248 -41.28 -17.57 3.70
N ALA A 249 -40.26 -16.74 3.92
CA ALA A 249 -38.94 -17.13 4.37
C ALA A 249 -38.94 -17.35 5.90
N MET A 250 -38.88 -18.63 6.31
CA MET A 250 -38.81 -19.02 7.72
C MET A 250 -37.55 -18.49 8.43
N VAL A 251 -36.43 -18.35 7.71
CA VAL A 251 -35.16 -17.82 8.22
C VAL A 251 -34.61 -16.81 7.21
N VAL A 252 -34.89 -15.52 7.45
CA VAL A 252 -34.49 -14.44 6.52
C VAL A 252 -32.96 -14.34 6.39
N GLU A 253 -32.23 -14.49 7.49
CA GLU A 253 -30.77 -14.41 7.54
C GLU A 253 -30.12 -15.47 6.65
N TYR A 254 -30.60 -16.72 6.72
CA TYR A 254 -30.16 -17.82 5.84
C TYR A 254 -30.31 -17.46 4.36
N TRP A 255 -31.47 -16.98 3.94
CA TRP A 255 -31.70 -16.65 2.53
C TRP A 255 -30.91 -15.42 2.08
N GLN A 256 -30.65 -14.46 2.97
CA GLN A 256 -29.74 -13.34 2.70
C GLN A 256 -28.29 -13.82 2.50
N GLU A 257 -27.83 -14.76 3.32
CA GLU A 257 -26.50 -15.37 3.19
C GLU A 257 -26.37 -16.18 1.90
N VAL A 258 -27.43 -16.88 1.47
CA VAL A 258 -27.47 -17.60 0.19
C VAL A 258 -27.45 -16.62 -0.98
N LEU A 259 -28.13 -15.47 -0.89
CA LEU A 259 -28.07 -14.43 -1.92
C LEU A 259 -26.66 -13.84 -2.07
N GLU A 260 -25.95 -13.60 -0.96
CA GLU A 260 -24.55 -13.16 -1.02
C GLU A 260 -23.64 -14.23 -1.62
N LEU A 261 -23.87 -15.52 -1.33
CA LEU A 261 -23.14 -16.61 -1.99
C LEU A 261 -23.42 -16.65 -3.50
N ILE A 262 -24.67 -16.52 -3.92
CA ILE A 262 -25.07 -16.48 -5.34
C ILE A 262 -24.40 -15.30 -6.03
N ARG A 263 -24.34 -14.14 -5.39
CA ARG A 263 -23.65 -12.96 -5.92
C ARG A 263 -22.17 -13.22 -6.18
N VAL A 264 -21.48 -13.88 -5.26
CA VAL A 264 -20.05 -14.24 -5.41
C VAL A 264 -19.85 -15.28 -6.51
N GLU A 265 -20.66 -16.34 -6.55
CA GLU A 265 -20.54 -17.37 -7.57
C GLU A 265 -20.93 -16.85 -8.96
N ARG A 266 -21.89 -15.94 -9.07
CA ARG A 266 -22.20 -15.22 -10.32
C ARG A 266 -21.00 -14.40 -10.80
N ALA A 267 -20.35 -13.65 -9.91
CA ALA A 267 -19.15 -12.89 -10.24
C ALA A 267 -17.99 -13.81 -10.67
N ARG A 268 -17.83 -14.97 -10.01
CA ARG A 268 -16.85 -15.99 -10.39
C ARG A 268 -17.14 -16.52 -11.79
N LYS A 269 -18.36 -16.98 -12.06
CA LYS A 269 -18.78 -17.51 -13.37
C LYS A 269 -18.61 -16.48 -14.48
N PHE A 270 -19.00 -15.24 -14.23
CA PHE A 270 -18.80 -14.14 -15.17
C PHE A 270 -17.32 -13.95 -15.55
N LEU A 271 -16.41 -13.97 -14.57
CA LEU A 271 -14.97 -13.87 -14.81
C LEU A 271 -14.38 -15.14 -15.44
N GLU A 272 -14.93 -16.31 -15.12
CA GLU A 272 -14.53 -17.61 -15.68
C GLU A 272 -14.93 -17.72 -17.17
N GLU A 273 -16.12 -17.28 -17.54
CA GLU A 273 -16.63 -17.38 -18.91
C GLU A 273 -15.98 -16.35 -19.86
N ASN A 274 -15.75 -15.13 -19.37
CA ASN A 274 -15.33 -14.01 -20.22
C ASN A 274 -13.83 -13.70 -20.15
N TYR A 275 -13.15 -13.97 -19.01
CA TYR A 275 -11.80 -13.45 -18.74
C TYR A 275 -10.82 -14.45 -18.13
N SER A 276 -11.23 -15.71 -17.95
CA SER A 276 -10.36 -16.78 -17.47
C SER A 276 -10.54 -18.04 -18.30
N THR A 277 -9.55 -18.91 -18.31
CA THR A 277 -9.70 -20.27 -18.87
C THR A 277 -9.53 -21.28 -17.74
N ARG A 278 -10.16 -22.45 -17.89
CA ARG A 278 -10.16 -23.51 -16.87
C ARG A 278 -8.74 -23.97 -16.48
N ASP A 279 -7.79 -23.79 -17.39
CA ASP A 279 -6.34 -23.88 -17.16
C ASP A 279 -5.76 -22.60 -16.54
N ASP A 280 -6.30 -22.18 -15.39
CA ASP A 280 -5.74 -21.14 -14.51
C ASP A 280 -4.45 -21.64 -13.82
N ALA A 281 -3.56 -22.30 -14.56
CA ALA A 281 -2.18 -22.42 -14.14
C ALA A 281 -1.57 -21.01 -14.22
N PRO A 282 -0.80 -20.55 -13.20
CA PRO A 282 0.08 -19.42 -13.40
C PRO A 282 0.85 -19.66 -14.69
N PRO A 283 0.98 -18.69 -15.61
CA PRO A 283 1.70 -18.92 -16.85
C PRO A 283 3.03 -19.57 -16.51
N ALA A 284 3.21 -20.82 -16.94
CA ALA A 284 4.51 -21.46 -16.92
C ALA A 284 5.36 -20.53 -17.75
N PHE A 285 6.36 -19.93 -17.12
CA PHE A 285 7.30 -19.08 -17.80
C PHE A 285 8.06 -19.98 -18.76
N ASP A 286 7.61 -20.01 -20.01
CA ASP A 286 8.35 -20.56 -21.13
C ASP A 286 9.47 -19.55 -21.40
N GLY A 287 10.50 -19.64 -20.56
CA GLY A 287 11.78 -19.07 -20.90
C GLY A 287 12.24 -19.85 -22.11
N HIS A 288 12.05 -19.27 -23.29
CA HIS A 288 12.90 -19.57 -24.43
C HIS A 288 14.34 -19.23 -24.00
N ASP A 289 14.96 -20.15 -23.29
CA ASP A 289 16.39 -20.35 -23.34
C ASP A 289 16.65 -20.84 -24.77
N GLU A 290 17.14 -19.94 -25.62
CA GLU A 290 17.90 -20.35 -26.80
C GLU A 290 19.11 -21.12 -26.28
N GLU A 291 18.96 -22.44 -26.10
CA GLU A 291 20.10 -23.35 -26.00
C GLU A 291 20.85 -23.30 -27.35
N PRO A 292 22.15 -23.01 -27.35
CA PRO A 292 22.96 -23.19 -28.54
C PRO A 292 23.16 -24.69 -28.79
N GLU A 293 23.03 -25.07 -30.05
CA GLU A 293 23.23 -26.41 -30.59
C GLU A 293 24.47 -27.10 -30.02
N SER A 294 24.25 -28.35 -29.62
CA SER A 294 25.27 -29.35 -29.33
C SER A 294 26.23 -29.53 -30.52
N ALA A 295 27.52 -29.43 -30.24
CA ALA A 295 28.57 -30.06 -31.02
C ALA A 295 29.27 -31.10 -30.13
N ASP A 296 29.41 -32.29 -30.69
CA ASP A 296 29.89 -33.53 -30.09
C ASP A 296 31.28 -33.41 -29.44
N ASP A 297 31.52 -34.14 -28.34
CA ASP A 297 32.81 -34.81 -28.11
C ASP A 297 32.65 -35.98 -27.13
N ASP A 298 33.15 -37.14 -27.57
CA ASP A 298 33.04 -38.47 -26.99
C ASP A 298 33.87 -38.65 -25.70
N GLY A 299 33.44 -39.57 -24.83
CA GLY A 299 34.14 -39.87 -23.58
C GLY A 299 33.63 -41.14 -22.88
N ASP A 300 34.20 -42.26 -23.29
CA ASP A 300 33.83 -43.64 -22.99
C ASP A 300 33.98 -44.08 -21.51
N GLY A 301 33.07 -44.97 -21.09
CA GLY A 301 33.39 -46.19 -20.34
C GLY A 301 33.44 -46.12 -18.80
N PHE A 302 32.57 -46.90 -18.13
CA PHE A 302 32.92 -48.20 -17.51
C PHE A 302 31.75 -48.73 -16.65
N ALA A 303 31.39 -50.02 -16.85
CA ALA A 303 30.87 -51.07 -15.93
C ALA A 303 29.92 -50.74 -14.74
N ASP A 304 29.05 -51.59 -14.22
CA ASP A 304 28.50 -52.93 -14.50
C ASP A 304 27.22 -53.01 -13.59
N ALA A 305 26.12 -53.59 -14.06
CA ALA A 305 25.46 -54.77 -13.47
C ALA A 305 25.02 -54.65 -11.99
N ASP A 306 23.71 -54.54 -11.75
CA ASP A 306 22.92 -55.62 -11.13
C ASP A 306 21.45 -55.19 -10.92
N GLU A 307 20.55 -56.00 -11.48
CA GLU A 307 19.11 -56.02 -11.20
C GLU A 307 18.87 -56.56 -9.79
N GLU A 308 18.16 -55.83 -8.93
CA GLU A 308 17.30 -56.46 -7.91
C GLU A 308 16.04 -55.63 -7.68
N GLU A 309 14.92 -56.24 -8.06
CA GLU A 309 13.56 -55.87 -7.75
C GLU A 309 13.29 -56.15 -6.26
N SER A 310 12.91 -55.12 -5.50
CA SER A 310 12.29 -55.31 -4.19
C SER A 310 11.21 -54.25 -3.96
N GLU A 311 9.95 -54.65 -4.06
CA GLU A 311 8.81 -53.89 -3.56
C GLU A 311 8.93 -53.71 -2.04
N ALA A 312 9.31 -52.51 -1.61
CA ALA A 312 9.21 -52.07 -0.23
C ALA A 312 8.24 -50.88 -0.17
N ILE A 313 7.23 -51.02 0.68
CA ILE A 313 6.25 -49.97 1.01
C ILE A 313 7.02 -48.76 1.56
N CYS A 314 7.19 -47.73 0.73
CA CYS A 314 7.82 -46.47 1.14
C CYS A 314 6.88 -45.68 2.08
N PRO A 315 7.35 -45.20 3.24
CA PRO A 315 6.63 -44.17 3.97
C PRO A 315 6.55 -42.94 3.08
N VAL A 316 5.37 -42.31 3.02
CA VAL A 316 5.05 -41.12 2.21
C VAL A 316 6.29 -40.22 2.07
N ALA A 317 6.92 -40.27 0.89
CA ALA A 317 8.01 -39.38 0.57
C ALA A 317 7.42 -37.97 0.52
N VAL A 318 7.62 -37.20 1.60
CA VAL A 318 7.49 -35.76 1.51
C VAL A 318 8.44 -35.33 0.38
N PRO A 319 7.97 -34.66 -0.68
CA PRO A 319 8.84 -34.26 -1.76
C PRO A 319 9.98 -33.43 -1.17
N ARG A 320 11.21 -33.97 -1.18
CA ARG A 320 12.44 -33.31 -0.70
C ARG A 320 12.92 -32.29 -1.74
N THR A 321 12.01 -31.50 -2.30
CA THR A 321 12.40 -30.38 -3.15
C THR A 321 12.91 -29.27 -2.25
N LEU A 322 14.22 -28.99 -2.36
CA LEU A 322 14.80 -27.84 -1.66
C LEU A 322 14.12 -26.58 -2.16
N THR A 323 13.67 -25.74 -1.24
CA THR A 323 12.93 -24.51 -1.55
C THR A 323 13.89 -23.33 -1.63
N LYS A 324 13.74 -22.49 -2.65
CA LYS A 324 14.51 -21.24 -2.73
C LYS A 324 14.03 -20.26 -1.65
N PRO A 325 14.89 -19.80 -0.73
CA PRO A 325 14.50 -18.86 0.31
C PRO A 325 14.10 -17.51 -0.29
N LYS A 326 13.12 -16.85 0.31
CA LYS A 326 12.74 -15.48 -0.08
C LYS A 326 13.82 -14.52 0.41
N TYR A 327 14.12 -13.48 -0.36
CA TYR A 327 15.12 -12.48 0.06
C TYR A 327 14.78 -11.06 -0.41
N ILE A 328 15.39 -10.07 0.24
CA ILE A 328 15.46 -8.68 -0.19
C ILE A 328 16.95 -8.32 -0.30
N ALA A 329 17.43 -8.17 -1.53
CA ALA A 329 18.77 -7.68 -1.83
C ALA A 329 18.67 -6.22 -2.30
N ARG A 330 19.32 -5.30 -1.58
CA ARG A 330 19.36 -3.87 -1.93
C ARG A 330 20.80 -3.41 -2.09
N VAL A 331 21.10 -2.85 -3.25
CA VAL A 331 22.37 -2.19 -3.53
C VAL A 331 22.33 -0.76 -2.99
N ARG A 332 23.27 -0.39 -2.12
CA ARG A 332 23.44 0.99 -1.68
C ARG A 332 24.36 1.69 -2.66
N SER A 333 23.80 2.49 -3.55
CA SER A 333 24.58 3.34 -4.46
C SER A 333 24.64 4.77 -3.93
N GLY A 334 25.76 5.44 -4.15
CA GLY A 334 25.97 6.79 -3.65
C GLY A 334 27.06 7.52 -4.42
N PHE A 335 27.00 8.84 -4.33
CA PHE A 335 28.00 9.75 -4.87
C PHE A 335 29.13 9.93 -3.86
N GLU A 336 30.35 10.07 -4.34
CA GLU A 336 31.48 10.43 -3.49
C GLU A 336 32.10 11.73 -3.94
N TRP A 337 32.03 12.76 -3.10
CA TRP A 337 32.67 14.05 -3.34
C TRP A 337 34.17 13.99 -3.02
N ASN A 338 34.93 13.25 -3.82
CA ASN A 338 36.39 13.26 -3.74
C ASN A 338 36.95 14.59 -4.32
N LYS A 339 38.27 14.82 -4.23
CA LYS A 339 38.89 16.06 -4.75
C LYS A 339 38.65 16.23 -6.25
N TYR A 340 38.68 15.13 -7.02
CA TYR A 340 38.43 15.13 -8.46
C TYR A 340 36.97 15.49 -8.78
N ASN A 341 36.02 14.80 -8.15
CA ASN A 341 34.59 14.99 -8.41
C ASN A 341 34.10 16.39 -8.04
N ARG A 342 34.72 17.04 -7.05
CA ARG A 342 34.44 18.44 -6.69
C ARG A 342 34.87 19.46 -7.74
N VAL A 343 35.73 19.08 -8.69
CA VAL A 343 36.21 19.95 -9.77
C VAL A 343 35.40 19.73 -11.06
N HIS A 344 34.80 18.54 -11.22
CA HIS A 344 34.14 18.14 -12.46
C HIS A 344 32.62 18.03 -12.37
N TYR A 345 32.06 18.03 -11.16
CA TYR A 345 30.63 17.85 -10.92
C TYR A 345 30.12 18.89 -9.93
N ASP A 346 28.87 19.30 -10.13
CA ASP A 346 28.17 20.27 -9.31
C ASP A 346 26.89 19.64 -8.74
N HIS A 347 26.19 20.37 -7.87
CA HIS A 347 24.94 19.88 -7.27
C HIS A 347 23.85 19.58 -8.30
N ASP A 348 23.82 20.33 -9.40
CA ASP A 348 22.85 20.15 -10.49
C ASP A 348 23.27 19.06 -11.48
N ARG A 349 24.55 18.64 -11.45
CA ARG A 349 25.12 17.58 -12.27
C ARG A 349 26.04 16.70 -11.41
N PRO A 350 25.47 15.86 -10.54
CA PRO A 350 26.25 15.07 -9.59
C PRO A 350 27.12 14.02 -10.32
N PRO A 351 28.22 13.56 -9.68
CA PRO A 351 29.10 12.53 -10.25
C PRO A 351 28.35 11.20 -10.48
N PRO A 352 28.90 10.24 -11.24
CA PRO A 352 28.31 8.91 -11.35
C PRO A 352 28.16 8.21 -9.99
N LYS A 353 27.05 7.49 -9.79
CA LYS A 353 26.81 6.71 -8.57
C LYS A 353 27.75 5.51 -8.54
N THR A 354 28.44 5.32 -7.42
CA THR A 354 29.26 4.14 -7.15
C THR A 354 28.58 3.27 -6.10
N VAL A 355 28.80 1.95 -6.16
CA VAL A 355 28.29 1.04 -5.12
C VAL A 355 29.05 1.29 -3.81
N LYS A 356 28.31 1.58 -2.74
CA LYS A 356 28.81 1.86 -1.38
C LYS A 356 28.60 0.70 -0.42
N GLY A 357 27.77 -0.28 -0.76
CA GLY A 357 27.54 -1.45 0.07
C GLY A 357 26.28 -2.20 -0.32
N TYR A 358 25.98 -3.25 0.43
CA TYR A 358 24.83 -4.11 0.17
C TYR A 358 24.03 -4.35 1.45
N LYS A 359 22.73 -4.58 1.28
CA LYS A 359 21.80 -4.98 2.32
C LYS A 359 21.03 -6.20 1.85
N PHE A 360 21.29 -7.32 2.48
CA PHE A 360 20.60 -8.59 2.29
C PHE A 360 19.73 -8.88 3.50
N VAL A 361 18.48 -9.23 3.23
CA VAL A 361 17.55 -9.78 4.21
C VAL A 361 17.02 -11.07 3.62
N VAL A 362 17.46 -12.21 4.15
CA VAL A 362 17.08 -13.54 3.65
C VAL A 362 16.13 -14.17 4.66
N PHE A 363 15.01 -14.69 4.19
CA PHE A 363 13.92 -15.22 5.00
C PHE A 363 13.93 -16.75 4.95
N TYR A 364 14.08 -17.34 6.13
CA TYR A 364 14.06 -18.76 6.42
C TYR A 364 12.99 -19.09 7.49
N PRO A 365 11.69 -18.86 7.21
CA PRO A 365 10.61 -19.04 8.19
C PRO A 365 10.42 -20.49 8.67
N GLY A 366 10.79 -21.48 7.85
CA GLY A 366 10.76 -22.91 8.16
C GLY A 366 12.12 -23.49 8.55
N PHE A 367 13.05 -22.65 9.01
CA PHE A 367 14.38 -23.09 9.40
C PHE A 367 14.33 -23.95 10.67
N THR A 368 14.67 -25.23 10.54
CA THR A 368 14.72 -26.20 11.63
C THR A 368 16.15 -26.63 12.00
N GLY A 369 17.16 -26.03 11.35
CA GLY A 369 18.56 -26.38 11.56
C GLY A 369 19.11 -25.90 12.91
N THR A 370 20.08 -26.64 13.45
CA THR A 370 20.76 -26.27 14.70
C THR A 370 21.82 -25.19 14.50
N LYS A 371 22.41 -25.07 13.29
CA LYS A 371 23.45 -24.09 12.95
C LYS A 371 22.87 -22.97 12.11
N ALA A 372 23.00 -21.72 12.56
CA ALA A 372 22.47 -20.57 11.83
C ALA A 372 23.01 -20.52 10.38
N PRO A 373 22.23 -19.98 9.42
CA PRO A 373 22.67 -19.84 8.05
C PRO A 373 23.97 -19.04 7.93
N GLU A 374 24.92 -19.58 7.17
CA GLU A 374 26.25 -19.02 6.95
C GLU A 374 26.36 -18.41 5.54
N TYR A 375 27.36 -17.56 5.32
CA TYR A 375 27.68 -17.08 3.98
C TYR A 375 29.16 -17.27 3.67
N THR A 376 29.47 -17.53 2.40
CA THR A 376 30.81 -17.68 1.85
C THR A 376 30.99 -16.72 0.68
N ILE A 377 32.24 -16.34 0.39
CA ILE A 377 32.57 -15.45 -0.72
C ILE A 377 33.54 -16.19 -1.64
N HIS A 378 33.15 -16.37 -2.90
CA HIS A 378 33.93 -17.00 -3.95
C HIS A 378 34.35 -15.95 -4.99
N LYS A 379 35.48 -16.18 -5.64
CA LYS A 379 35.87 -15.38 -6.82
C LYS A 379 34.96 -15.74 -7.99
N ASP A 380 34.58 -14.74 -8.78
CA ASP A 380 33.79 -14.92 -10.00
C ASP A 380 34.71 -15.53 -11.07
N GLY A 381 34.41 -16.75 -11.54
CA GLY A 381 35.28 -17.51 -12.47
C GLY A 381 35.37 -16.89 -13.87
N ASP A 382 34.32 -16.17 -14.27
CA ASP A 382 34.14 -15.63 -15.62
C ASP A 382 34.61 -14.17 -15.76
N GLY A 383 35.11 -13.56 -14.68
CA GLY A 383 35.47 -12.15 -14.61
C GLY A 383 36.97 -11.90 -14.73
N GLU A 384 37.46 -11.66 -15.95
CA GLU A 384 38.88 -11.37 -16.27
C GLU A 384 39.48 -10.18 -15.48
N SER A 385 38.63 -9.34 -14.86
CA SER A 385 39.04 -8.10 -14.17
C SER A 385 39.06 -8.17 -12.63
N GLY A 386 38.60 -9.27 -12.00
CA GLY A 386 38.61 -9.42 -10.53
C GLY A 386 37.77 -8.38 -9.74
N GLU A 387 36.95 -7.60 -10.44
CA GLU A 387 36.15 -6.49 -9.90
C GLU A 387 34.92 -6.97 -9.12
N THR A 388 34.44 -8.19 -9.41
CA THR A 388 33.27 -8.80 -8.79
C THR A 388 33.62 -10.10 -8.07
N CYS A 389 32.82 -10.44 -7.06
CA CYS A 389 32.87 -11.72 -6.36
C CYS A 389 31.45 -12.22 -6.09
N ILE A 390 31.30 -13.52 -5.85
CA ILE A 390 30.02 -14.16 -5.59
C ILE A 390 29.89 -14.42 -4.10
N ILE A 391 28.88 -13.84 -3.46
CA ILE A 391 28.50 -14.19 -2.08
C ILE A 391 27.42 -15.27 -2.12
N ARG A 392 27.66 -16.42 -1.47
CA ARG A 392 26.73 -17.55 -1.40
C ARG A 392 26.25 -17.72 0.04
N PHE A 393 24.95 -17.88 0.22
CA PHE A 393 24.31 -18.12 1.52
C PHE A 393 23.91 -19.58 1.62
N HIS A 394 24.29 -20.20 2.74
CA HIS A 394 24.05 -21.61 3.05
C HIS A 394 23.13 -21.70 4.27
N ALA A 395 21.95 -22.28 4.09
CA ALA A 395 21.02 -22.56 5.20
C ALA A 395 20.87 -24.06 5.46
N GLY A 396 21.14 -24.91 4.47
CA GLY A 396 20.86 -26.34 4.54
C GLY A 396 19.37 -26.66 4.38
N PRO A 397 19.00 -27.96 4.35
CA PRO A 397 17.61 -28.39 4.13
C PRO A 397 16.66 -27.77 5.18
N PRO A 398 15.46 -27.28 4.78
CA PRO A 398 14.77 -27.45 3.49
C PRO A 398 15.09 -26.38 2.43
N TYR A 399 16.14 -25.57 2.62
CA TYR A 399 16.44 -24.44 1.74
C TYR A 399 17.61 -24.71 0.79
N GLU A 400 17.46 -24.26 -0.44
CA GLU A 400 18.54 -24.22 -1.43
C GLU A 400 19.47 -23.03 -1.15
N ASP A 401 20.75 -23.18 -1.48
CA ASP A 401 21.72 -22.10 -1.38
C ASP A 401 21.41 -21.00 -2.41
N ILE A 402 21.56 -19.73 -2.00
CA ILE A 402 21.39 -18.58 -2.91
C ILE A 402 22.70 -17.83 -3.04
N ALA A 403 22.99 -17.33 -4.25
CA ALA A 403 24.22 -16.61 -4.53
C ALA A 403 23.95 -15.27 -5.22
N PHE A 404 24.80 -14.27 -4.95
CA PHE A 404 24.73 -12.95 -5.55
C PHE A 404 26.09 -12.48 -6.01
N ARG A 405 26.14 -11.86 -7.19
CA ARG A 405 27.31 -11.13 -7.67
C ARG A 405 27.38 -9.77 -6.98
N ILE A 406 28.49 -9.49 -6.30
CA ILE A 406 28.76 -8.24 -5.59
C ILE A 406 30.13 -7.66 -6.01
N VAL A 407 30.33 -6.37 -5.79
CA VAL A 407 31.64 -5.74 -6.02
C VAL A 407 32.67 -6.24 -5.01
N ASN A 408 33.85 -6.63 -5.50
CA ASN A 408 34.97 -7.10 -4.70
C ASN A 408 35.76 -5.92 -4.10
N LYS A 409 35.28 -5.40 -2.97
CA LYS A 409 35.93 -4.32 -2.19
C LYS A 409 35.98 -4.68 -0.71
N GLU A 410 36.92 -4.11 0.03
CA GLU A 410 37.06 -4.34 1.48
C GLU A 410 35.81 -3.85 2.25
N TRP A 411 35.27 -4.69 3.15
CA TRP A 411 34.08 -4.36 3.93
C TRP A 411 34.44 -3.59 5.21
N GLU A 412 33.55 -2.69 5.62
CA GLU A 412 33.62 -2.01 6.90
C GLU A 412 32.82 -2.80 7.95
N TYR A 413 33.52 -3.55 8.81
CA TYR A 413 32.92 -4.38 9.87
C TYR A 413 32.47 -3.60 11.12
N SER A 414 32.55 -2.27 11.09
CA SER A 414 32.18 -1.42 12.22
C SER A 414 30.66 -1.38 12.41
N ARG A 415 30.17 -1.75 13.61
CA ARG A 415 28.76 -1.58 13.99
C ARG A 415 28.28 -0.13 13.87
N LYS A 416 29.16 0.85 14.14
CA LYS A 416 28.86 2.28 14.00
C LYS A 416 28.64 2.70 12.54
N ALA A 417 29.31 2.02 11.61
CA ALA A 417 29.12 2.21 10.17
C ALA A 417 27.92 1.44 9.60
N GLY A 418 27.16 0.74 10.46
CA GLY A 418 25.96 0.02 10.06
C GLY A 418 26.20 -1.42 9.61
N PHE A 419 27.38 -2.01 9.91
CA PHE A 419 27.59 -3.45 9.75
C PHE A 419 26.62 -4.23 10.64
N ARG A 420 25.93 -5.20 10.05
CA ARG A 420 25.03 -6.12 10.76
C ARG A 420 25.09 -7.49 10.11
N CYS A 421 25.40 -8.52 10.89
CA CYS A 421 25.27 -9.91 10.51
C CYS A 421 24.58 -10.64 11.65
N THR A 422 23.27 -10.83 11.55
CA THR A 422 22.45 -11.42 12.64
C THR A 422 21.35 -12.29 12.07
N PHE A 423 21.15 -13.47 12.65
CA PHE A 423 20.03 -14.36 12.35
C PHE A 423 19.08 -14.39 13.56
N ASP A 424 17.83 -13.96 13.36
CA ASP A 424 16.80 -13.97 14.41
C ASP A 424 15.45 -14.32 13.79
N ARG A 425 14.66 -15.16 14.49
CA ARG A 425 13.28 -15.56 14.10
C ARG A 425 13.14 -15.98 12.63
N GLY A 426 14.10 -16.75 12.13
CA GLY A 426 14.08 -17.20 10.73
C GLY A 426 14.41 -16.09 9.72
N ILE A 427 15.09 -15.01 10.12
CA ILE A 427 15.49 -13.92 9.22
C ILE A 427 16.98 -13.65 9.38
N LEU A 428 17.74 -13.82 8.29
CA LEU A 428 19.15 -13.45 8.20
C LEU A 428 19.28 -12.02 7.69
N HIS A 429 19.87 -11.16 8.52
CA HIS A 429 20.24 -9.80 8.14
C HIS A 429 21.75 -9.74 7.89
N LEU A 430 22.15 -9.45 6.65
CA LEU A 430 23.53 -9.11 6.30
C LEU A 430 23.56 -7.71 5.65
N ASN A 431 24.05 -6.73 6.40
CA ASN A 431 24.25 -5.35 5.94
C ASN A 431 25.72 -4.99 6.09
N PHE A 432 26.32 -4.47 5.04
CA PHE A 432 27.69 -3.96 5.10
C PHE A 432 27.87 -2.79 4.14
N HIS A 433 28.85 -1.96 4.47
CA HIS A 433 29.35 -0.92 3.59
C HIS A 433 30.78 -1.24 3.18
N PHE A 434 31.21 -0.71 2.05
CA PHE A 434 32.61 -0.76 1.66
C PHE A 434 33.40 0.29 2.42
N LYS A 435 34.60 -0.10 2.83
CA LYS A 435 35.54 0.77 3.52
C LYS A 435 35.89 1.95 2.62
N ARG A 436 35.83 3.16 3.19
CA ARG A 436 36.21 4.38 2.50
C ARG A 436 37.70 4.63 2.73
N PHE A 437 38.47 4.63 1.66
CA PHE A 437 39.86 5.05 1.73
C PHE A 437 39.92 6.57 1.64
N PHE A 438 40.34 7.21 2.72
CA PHE A 438 40.69 8.62 2.69
C PHE A 438 42.12 8.73 2.19
N TYR A 439 42.30 9.41 1.06
CA TYR A 439 43.63 9.77 0.59
C TYR A 439 44.23 10.76 1.60
N LYS A 440 45.16 10.30 2.44
CA LYS A 440 45.99 11.19 3.25
C LYS A 440 47.00 11.84 2.31
N ARG A 441 47.09 13.15 2.39
CA ARG A 441 47.94 13.95 1.52
C ARG A 441 49.34 14.08 2.10
#